data_AF-H6TK27-F1
#
_entry.id   AF-H6TK27-F1
#
_cell.length_a   1.000
_cell.length_b   1.000
_cell.length_c   1.000
_cell.angle_alpha   90.00
_cell.angle_beta   90.00
_cell.angle_gamma   90.00
#
_symmetry.space_group_name_H-M   'P 1'
#
loop_
_entity.id
_entity.type
_entity.pdbx_description
1 polymer ?
#
loop_
_entity_poly.entity_id
_entity_poly.type
_entity_poly.pdbx_seq_one_letter_code
_entity_poly.pdbx_strand_id
1 'polypeptide(L)'
;SKLLQAGALNVKEFSSFEAGVPEQAKAVFVVSTLLKGRTADVIRDIVTLSSFQYCVVITAVSHSVHLLANNVTTELEQELVFEQFGELLCQWMGNMNYTGEVMHLPILLAPLAPHLFITAPYSSFFSFVPQDLKLLNNTRRDKKKFGSLNDVDYHSLPFELQIQIKSLVSSLNSIFELVQLKEECFAVGPTSRI
;
A
#
# COMPACT_ATOMS: atom_id res chain seq x y z
N SER A 1 -4.02 19.42 -17.06
CA SER A 1 -3.62 18.36 -16.11
C SER A 1 -2.24 17.85 -16.52
N LYS A 2 -1.27 17.74 -15.58
CA LYS A 2 0.11 17.29 -15.87
C LYS A 2 0.14 15.86 -16.46
N LEU A 3 -0.78 15.00 -16.04
CA LEU A 3 -0.90 13.63 -16.56
C LEU A 3 -1.28 13.60 -18.04
N LEU A 4 -2.22 14.46 -18.45
CA LEU A 4 -2.61 14.58 -19.85
C LEU A 4 -1.47 15.14 -20.70
N GLN A 5 -0.70 16.10 -20.16
CA GLN A 5 0.50 16.62 -20.82
C GLN A 5 1.61 15.57 -20.95
N ALA A 6 1.66 14.60 -20.03
CA ALA A 6 2.55 13.45 -20.08
C ALA A 6 2.03 12.32 -21.02
N GLY A 7 0.93 12.53 -21.73
CA GLY A 7 0.39 11.59 -22.71
C GLY A 7 -0.70 10.65 -22.20
N ALA A 8 -1.18 10.82 -20.96
CA ALA A 8 -2.36 10.09 -20.50
C ALA A 8 -3.59 10.50 -21.32
N LEU A 9 -4.32 9.54 -21.86
CA LEU A 9 -5.55 9.79 -22.61
C LEU A 9 -6.75 10.08 -21.70
N ASN A 10 -6.76 9.48 -20.50
CA ASN A 10 -7.80 9.66 -19.51
C ASN A 10 -7.27 9.35 -18.10
N VAL A 11 -7.96 9.84 -17.07
CA VAL A 11 -7.73 9.50 -15.66
C VAL A 11 -9.10 9.13 -15.06
N LYS A 12 -9.19 7.93 -14.50
CA LYS A 12 -10.42 7.34 -13.97
C LYS A 12 -10.26 6.98 -12.50
N GLU A 13 -11.38 6.85 -11.81
CA GLU A 13 -11.39 6.31 -10.45
C GLU A 13 -10.96 4.83 -10.48
N PHE A 14 -10.31 4.38 -9.43
CA PHE A 14 -9.93 2.99 -9.27
C PHE A 14 -11.15 2.14 -8.86
N SER A 15 -11.82 1.54 -9.83
CA SER A 15 -13.11 0.85 -9.66
C SER A 15 -13.29 -0.30 -10.65
N SER A 16 -13.89 -1.43 -10.22
CA SER A 16 -14.18 -2.59 -11.08
C SER A 16 -15.17 -2.28 -12.22
N PHE A 17 -15.84 -1.13 -12.19
CA PHE A 17 -16.75 -0.70 -13.25
C PHE A 17 -16.05 0.05 -14.39
N GLU A 18 -14.75 0.29 -14.26
CA GLU A 18 -13.95 0.95 -15.29
C GLU A 18 -13.30 -0.06 -16.24
N ALA A 19 -13.15 0.35 -17.50
CA ALA A 19 -12.41 -0.40 -18.51
C ALA A 19 -11.76 0.57 -19.51
N GLY A 20 -10.70 0.10 -20.16
CA GLY A 20 -10.09 0.72 -21.32
C GLY A 20 -10.85 0.37 -22.60
N VAL A 21 -10.86 1.31 -23.55
CA VAL A 21 -11.40 1.08 -24.90
C VAL A 21 -10.33 0.46 -25.82
N PRO A 22 -10.70 -0.16 -26.95
CA PRO A 22 -9.75 -0.84 -27.83
C PRO A 22 -8.55 0.00 -28.31
N GLU A 23 -8.71 1.33 -28.41
CA GLU A 23 -7.64 2.25 -28.81
C GLU A 23 -6.62 2.52 -27.69
N GLN A 24 -6.93 2.11 -26.46
CA GLN A 24 -6.10 2.32 -25.28
C GLN A 24 -5.33 1.03 -24.96
N ALA A 25 -4.17 0.86 -25.57
CA ALA A 25 -3.34 -0.33 -25.36
C ALA A 25 -2.52 -0.30 -24.04
N LYS A 26 -2.50 0.82 -23.32
CA LYS A 26 -1.67 0.99 -22.11
C LYS A 26 -2.49 1.46 -20.92
N ALA A 27 -2.18 0.94 -19.74
CA ALA A 27 -2.76 1.36 -18.47
C ALA A 27 -1.70 1.56 -17.39
N VAL A 28 -1.93 2.55 -16.52
CA VAL A 28 -1.14 2.75 -15.30
C VAL A 28 -2.11 2.77 -14.13
N PHE A 29 -1.89 1.86 -13.18
CA PHE A 29 -2.62 1.78 -11.92
C PHE A 29 -1.76 2.41 -10.83
N VAL A 30 -2.34 3.29 -10.02
CA VAL A 30 -1.67 3.89 -8.87
C VAL A 30 -2.46 3.52 -7.63
N VAL A 31 -1.86 2.72 -6.75
CA VAL A 31 -2.55 2.14 -5.59
C VAL A 31 -1.75 2.33 -4.31
N SER A 32 -2.44 2.52 -3.20
CA SER A 32 -1.83 2.70 -1.87
C SER A 32 -2.12 1.55 -0.91
N THR A 33 -2.62 0.43 -1.42
CA THR A 33 -3.03 -0.75 -0.68
C THR A 33 -2.28 -1.98 -1.18
N LEU A 34 -2.29 -3.05 -0.38
CA LEU A 34 -1.65 -4.31 -0.77
C LEU A 34 -2.19 -4.81 -2.13
N LEU A 35 -1.31 -5.39 -2.94
CA LEU A 35 -1.59 -6.01 -4.25
C LEU A 35 -2.20 -7.40 -4.07
N LYS A 36 -3.22 -7.47 -3.21
CA LYS A 36 -3.99 -8.69 -2.90
C LYS A 36 -5.41 -8.32 -2.50
N GLY A 37 -6.29 -9.32 -2.47
CA GLY A 37 -7.71 -9.10 -2.16
C GLY A 37 -8.32 -8.05 -3.08
N ARG A 38 -9.06 -7.08 -2.50
CA ARG A 38 -9.83 -6.09 -3.27
C ARG A 38 -9.01 -5.33 -4.30
N THR A 39 -7.78 -4.92 -4.00
CA THR A 39 -6.94 -4.19 -4.97
C THR A 39 -6.65 -5.05 -6.20
N ALA A 40 -6.26 -6.31 -5.98
CA ALA A 40 -5.96 -7.25 -7.06
C ALA A 40 -7.22 -7.60 -7.86
N ASP A 41 -8.36 -7.79 -7.17
CA ASP A 41 -9.64 -8.04 -7.81
C ASP A 41 -10.06 -6.88 -8.73
N VAL A 42 -9.96 -5.63 -8.26
CA VAL A 42 -10.29 -4.45 -9.08
C VAL A 42 -9.37 -4.33 -10.29
N ILE A 43 -8.05 -4.54 -10.12
CA ILE A 43 -7.09 -4.53 -11.25
C ILE A 43 -7.45 -5.62 -12.25
N ARG A 44 -7.70 -6.86 -11.78
CA ARG A 44 -8.10 -7.97 -12.64
C ARG A 44 -9.35 -7.64 -13.42
N ASP A 45 -10.40 -7.15 -12.76
CA ASP A 45 -11.68 -6.83 -13.41
C ASP A 45 -11.48 -5.77 -14.50
N ILE A 46 -10.75 -4.69 -14.22
CA ILE A 46 -10.43 -3.64 -15.21
C ILE A 46 -9.64 -4.24 -16.38
N VAL A 47 -8.56 -4.97 -16.10
CA VAL A 47 -7.64 -5.52 -17.11
C VAL A 47 -8.36 -6.52 -18.03
N THR A 48 -9.13 -7.45 -17.44
CA THR A 48 -9.86 -8.49 -18.18
C THR A 48 -10.98 -7.95 -19.08
N LEU A 49 -11.55 -6.80 -18.73
CA LEU A 49 -12.57 -6.11 -19.53
C LEU A 49 -11.98 -5.14 -20.56
N SER A 50 -10.66 -4.98 -20.58
CA SER A 50 -9.95 -4.03 -21.44
C SER A 50 -9.17 -4.72 -22.55
N SER A 51 -8.64 -3.94 -23.49
CA SER A 51 -7.73 -4.42 -24.54
C SER A 51 -6.28 -3.96 -24.31
N PHE A 52 -5.87 -3.91 -23.03
CA PHE A 52 -4.50 -3.50 -22.67
C PHE A 52 -3.46 -4.54 -23.12
N GLN A 53 -2.30 -4.05 -23.51
CA GLN A 53 -1.12 -4.82 -23.91
C GLN A 53 0.10 -4.48 -23.03
N TYR A 54 0.01 -3.38 -22.28
CA TYR A 54 1.06 -2.90 -21.39
C TYR A 54 0.42 -2.29 -20.14
N CYS A 55 0.56 -2.96 -19.00
CA CYS A 55 0.02 -2.53 -17.72
C CYS A 55 1.16 -2.27 -16.73
N VAL A 56 1.15 -1.08 -16.12
CA VAL A 56 2.06 -0.75 -15.02
C VAL A 56 1.26 -0.56 -13.75
N VAL A 57 1.71 -1.16 -12.65
CA VAL A 57 1.15 -0.93 -11.32
C VAL A 57 2.19 -0.23 -10.46
N ILE A 58 1.89 1.01 -10.08
CA ILE A 58 2.65 1.78 -9.12
C ILE A 58 2.00 1.59 -7.75
N THR A 59 2.72 0.93 -6.84
CA THR A 59 2.26 0.70 -5.46
C THR A 59 2.98 1.62 -4.48
N ALA A 60 2.25 2.19 -3.53
CA ALA A 60 2.84 2.89 -2.38
C ALA A 60 3.34 1.93 -1.29
N VAL A 61 2.90 0.68 -1.31
CA VAL A 61 3.28 -0.34 -0.33
C VAL A 61 4.55 -1.04 -0.78
N SER A 62 5.54 -1.11 0.10
CA SER A 62 6.85 -1.70 -0.20
C SER A 62 6.78 -3.21 -0.25
N HIS A 63 7.74 -3.81 -0.97
CA HIS A 63 7.85 -5.25 -1.12
C HIS A 63 7.91 -6.00 0.22
N SER A 64 8.69 -5.50 1.18
CA SER A 64 8.81 -6.10 2.52
C SER A 64 7.48 -6.15 3.27
N VAL A 65 6.61 -5.16 3.08
CA VAL A 65 5.28 -5.15 3.66
C VAL A 65 4.35 -6.14 2.96
N HIS A 66 4.49 -6.33 1.64
CA HIS A 66 3.77 -7.41 0.95
C HIS A 66 4.21 -8.80 1.43
N LEU A 67 5.52 -9.02 1.65
CA LEU A 67 6.05 -10.26 2.22
C LEU A 67 5.45 -10.53 3.61
N LEU A 68 5.48 -9.54 4.49
CA LEU A 68 4.86 -9.61 5.82
C LEU A 68 3.36 -9.96 5.70
N ALA A 69 2.66 -9.30 4.78
CA ALA A 69 1.24 -9.55 4.56
C ALA A 69 0.95 -10.98 4.10
N ASN A 70 1.92 -11.66 3.48
CA ASN A 70 1.85 -13.04 3.01
C ASN A 70 2.48 -14.04 3.99
N ASN A 71 2.77 -13.60 5.23
CA ASN A 71 3.44 -14.39 6.27
C ASN A 71 4.82 -14.93 5.87
N VAL A 72 5.52 -14.22 4.96
CA VAL A 72 6.90 -14.53 4.59
C VAL A 72 7.83 -13.70 5.48
N THR A 73 8.64 -14.37 6.30
CA THR A 73 9.53 -13.74 7.30
C THR A 73 10.98 -13.58 6.82
N THR A 74 11.31 -14.15 5.67
CA THR A 74 12.64 -14.06 5.06
C THR A 74 12.72 -12.84 4.15
N GLU A 75 13.71 -11.98 4.34
CA GLU A 75 14.07 -10.97 3.34
C GLU A 75 14.51 -11.69 2.07
N LEU A 76 13.72 -11.52 1.00
CA LEU A 76 14.06 -11.97 -0.34
C LEU A 76 14.63 -10.76 -1.07
N GLU A 77 15.89 -10.84 -1.50
CA GLU A 77 16.59 -9.74 -2.20
C GLU A 77 15.93 -9.37 -3.54
N GLN A 78 15.14 -10.27 -4.11
CA GLN A 78 14.40 -10.04 -5.35
C GLN A 78 13.02 -9.47 -5.07
N GLU A 79 12.56 -8.55 -5.93
CA GLU A 79 11.19 -7.99 -5.93
C GLU A 79 10.14 -9.02 -6.38
N LEU A 80 10.25 -10.25 -5.88
CA LEU A 80 9.54 -11.45 -6.32
C LEU A 80 8.01 -11.31 -6.25
N VAL A 81 7.49 -10.55 -5.29
CA VAL A 81 6.05 -10.25 -5.22
C VAL A 81 5.60 -9.39 -6.41
N PHE A 82 6.43 -8.44 -6.83
CA PHE A 82 6.14 -7.53 -7.94
C PHE A 82 6.28 -8.27 -9.28
N GLU A 83 7.29 -9.12 -9.42
CA GLU A 83 7.45 -10.00 -10.58
C GLU A 83 6.24 -10.93 -10.73
N GLN A 84 5.84 -11.64 -9.66
CA GLN A 84 4.67 -12.52 -9.68
C GLN A 84 3.38 -11.77 -10.01
N PHE A 85 3.20 -10.57 -9.49
CA PHE A 85 2.03 -9.76 -9.82
C PHE A 85 2.08 -9.25 -11.28
N GLY A 86 3.28 -8.96 -11.81
CA GLY A 86 3.49 -8.68 -13.23
C GLY A 86 3.07 -9.84 -14.13
N GLU A 87 3.43 -11.08 -13.76
CA GLU A 87 2.98 -12.29 -14.47
C GLU A 87 1.45 -12.45 -14.43
N LEU A 88 0.84 -12.19 -13.27
CA LEU A 88 -0.63 -12.20 -13.12
C LEU A 88 -1.29 -11.16 -14.03
N LEU A 89 -0.71 -9.96 -14.20
CA LEU A 89 -1.22 -8.96 -15.14
C LEU A 89 -1.22 -9.51 -16.57
N CYS A 90 -0.13 -10.14 -17.01
CA CYS A 90 -0.04 -10.74 -18.34
C CYS A 90 -1.08 -11.85 -18.53
N GLN A 91 -1.28 -12.67 -17.49
CA GLN A 91 -2.32 -13.70 -17.48
C GLN A 91 -3.72 -13.07 -17.60
N TRP A 92 -4.02 -12.00 -16.86
CA TRP A 92 -5.32 -11.33 -16.88
C TRP A 92 -5.59 -10.57 -18.18
N MET A 93 -4.55 -10.05 -18.84
CA MET A 93 -4.67 -9.50 -20.20
C MET A 93 -4.89 -10.58 -21.27
N GLY A 94 -4.76 -11.87 -20.91
CA GLY A 94 -4.99 -13.00 -21.79
C GLY A 94 -3.84 -13.34 -22.74
N ASN A 95 -2.66 -12.73 -22.57
CA ASN A 95 -1.49 -12.99 -23.41
C ASN A 95 -0.19 -12.81 -22.64
N MET A 96 0.58 -13.88 -22.49
CA MET A 96 1.87 -13.87 -21.79
C MET A 96 2.97 -13.09 -22.52
N ASN A 97 2.76 -12.73 -23.80
CA ASN A 97 3.68 -11.88 -24.55
C ASN A 97 3.45 -10.37 -24.30
N TYR A 98 2.39 -10.02 -23.57
CA TYR A 98 2.18 -8.64 -23.12
C TYR A 98 3.08 -8.31 -21.93
N THR A 99 3.08 -7.03 -21.55
CA THR A 99 3.97 -6.54 -20.49
C THR A 99 3.17 -6.11 -19.27
N GLY A 100 3.45 -6.75 -18.14
CA GLY A 100 2.98 -6.37 -16.82
C GLY A 100 4.17 -5.98 -15.97
N GLU A 101 4.20 -4.74 -15.48
CA GLU A 101 5.26 -4.24 -14.61
C GLU A 101 4.66 -3.75 -13.31
N VAL A 102 5.39 -3.97 -12.22
CA VAL A 102 5.03 -3.47 -10.90
C VAL A 102 6.24 -2.77 -10.32
N MET A 103 6.03 -1.57 -9.79
CA MET A 103 7.08 -0.77 -9.19
C MET A 103 6.61 -0.14 -7.88
N HIS A 104 7.51 -0.06 -6.91
CA HIS A 104 7.27 0.66 -5.67
C HIS A 104 7.67 2.13 -5.82
N LEU A 105 6.77 3.03 -5.43
CA LEU A 105 7.06 4.44 -5.26
C LEU A 105 6.37 4.92 -4.00
N PRO A 106 7.07 5.55 -3.02
CA PRO A 106 6.47 5.92 -1.73
C PRO A 106 5.54 7.15 -1.87
N ILE A 107 4.38 6.95 -2.49
CA ILE A 107 3.33 7.96 -2.69
C ILE A 107 2.57 8.12 -1.37
N LEU A 108 3.19 8.82 -0.41
CA LEU A 108 2.64 9.04 0.94
C LEU A 108 1.99 10.43 1.07
N LEU A 109 2.66 11.46 0.55
CA LEU A 109 2.37 12.86 0.88
C LEU A 109 1.54 13.53 -0.22
N ALA A 110 0.40 14.11 0.17
CA ALA A 110 -0.33 15.06 -0.66
C ALA A 110 -0.10 16.49 -0.13
N PRO A 111 0.51 17.38 -0.91
CA PRO A 111 0.75 18.76 -0.49
C PRO A 111 -0.56 19.55 -0.45
N LEU A 112 -0.83 20.24 0.66
CA LEU A 112 -1.95 21.17 0.79
C LEU A 112 -1.50 22.63 0.72
N ALA A 113 -0.34 22.93 1.29
CA ALA A 113 0.29 24.26 1.30
C ALA A 113 1.81 24.10 1.44
N PRO A 114 2.61 25.17 1.27
CA PRO A 114 4.03 25.12 1.60
C PRO A 114 4.23 24.57 3.01
N HIS A 115 5.03 23.51 3.15
CA HIS A 115 5.33 22.82 4.40
C HIS A 115 4.15 22.09 5.08
N LEU A 116 2.98 22.02 4.45
CA LEU A 116 1.83 21.26 4.96
C LEU A 116 1.47 20.13 4.00
N PHE A 117 1.62 18.91 4.49
CA PHE A 117 1.32 17.69 3.75
C PHE A 117 0.36 16.82 4.56
N ILE A 118 -0.46 16.05 3.86
CA ILE A 118 -1.32 15.02 4.47
C ILE A 118 -0.93 13.64 3.97
N THR A 119 -1.12 12.64 4.82
CA THR A 119 -0.90 11.22 4.52
C THR A 119 -2.23 10.56 4.15
N ALA A 120 -2.82 10.97 3.03
CA ALA A 120 -4.17 10.58 2.63
C ALA A 120 -4.45 9.06 2.67
N PRO A 121 -3.53 8.15 2.28
CA PRO A 121 -3.74 6.70 2.41
C PRO A 121 -3.99 6.20 3.85
N TYR A 122 -3.61 6.98 4.86
CA TYR A 122 -3.70 6.63 6.27
C TYR A 122 -4.76 7.48 7.00
N SER A 123 -5.74 8.04 6.29
CA SER A 123 -6.78 8.89 6.89
C SER A 123 -7.64 8.21 7.94
N SER A 124 -7.68 6.87 7.95
CA SER A 124 -8.38 6.06 8.95
C SER A 124 -7.49 5.63 10.11
N PHE A 125 -6.18 5.90 10.07
CA PHE A 125 -5.23 5.53 11.11
C PHE A 125 -5.21 6.62 12.20
N PHE A 126 -5.71 6.29 13.38
CA PHE A 126 -5.80 7.20 14.52
C PHE A 126 -5.01 6.68 15.71
N SER A 127 -4.59 7.60 16.58
CA SER A 127 -3.95 7.23 17.85
C SER A 127 -4.91 6.48 18.76
N PHE A 128 -4.38 5.50 19.49
CA PHE A 128 -5.14 4.72 20.46
C PHE A 128 -5.59 5.60 21.61
N VAL A 129 -6.88 5.49 21.94
CA VAL A 129 -7.50 6.09 23.11
C VAL A 129 -7.74 5.02 24.18
N PRO A 130 -7.88 5.38 25.47
CA PRO A 130 -8.05 4.40 26.54
C PRO A 130 -9.22 3.40 26.33
N GLN A 131 -10.26 3.79 25.57
CA GLN A 131 -11.34 2.86 25.23
C GLN A 131 -10.86 1.69 24.33
N ASP A 132 -9.87 1.90 23.48
CA ASP A 132 -9.35 0.89 22.54
C ASP A 132 -8.65 -0.25 23.27
N LEU A 133 -8.13 -0.02 24.47
CA LEU A 133 -7.52 -1.07 25.31
C LEU A 133 -8.49 -2.23 25.56
N LYS A 134 -9.79 -1.92 25.72
CA LYS A 134 -10.82 -2.95 25.89
C LYS A 134 -11.01 -3.76 24.61
N LEU A 135 -11.04 -3.09 23.45
CA LEU A 135 -11.18 -3.74 22.15
C LEU A 135 -9.99 -4.67 21.86
N LEU A 136 -8.76 -4.17 22.07
CA LEU A 136 -7.53 -4.95 21.93
C LEU A 136 -7.52 -6.17 22.85
N ASN A 137 -7.91 -6.00 24.12
CA ASN A 137 -7.98 -7.10 25.06
C ASN A 137 -9.03 -8.15 24.68
N ASN A 138 -10.15 -7.75 24.09
CA ASN A 138 -11.22 -8.66 23.65
C ASN A 138 -10.80 -9.52 22.47
N THR A 139 -9.99 -8.99 21.54
CA THR A 139 -9.51 -9.75 20.38
C THR A 139 -8.35 -10.71 20.72
N ARG A 140 -7.72 -10.55 21.89
CA ARG A 140 -6.58 -11.37 22.32
C ARG A 140 -7.00 -12.74 22.83
N ARG A 141 -6.31 -13.77 22.30
CA ARG A 141 -6.40 -15.17 22.77
C ARG A 141 -5.68 -15.39 24.11
N ASP A 142 -4.73 -14.52 24.45
CA ASP A 142 -4.00 -14.61 25.72
C ASP A 142 -4.89 -14.37 26.94
N LYS A 143 -4.62 -15.14 28.01
CA LYS A 143 -5.24 -14.97 29.32
C LYS A 143 -4.79 -13.68 30.01
N LYS A 144 -3.54 -13.25 29.78
CA LYS A 144 -3.01 -11.99 30.32
C LYS A 144 -3.50 -10.83 29.45
N LYS A 145 -4.30 -9.96 30.06
CA LYS A 145 -4.78 -8.72 29.46
C LYS A 145 -3.80 -7.57 29.76
N PHE A 146 -3.75 -6.59 28.87
CA PHE A 146 -2.99 -5.37 29.06
C PHE A 146 -3.65 -4.48 30.12
N GLY A 147 -2.85 -3.94 31.05
CA GLY A 147 -3.32 -3.03 32.09
C GLY A 147 -3.35 -1.57 31.62
N SER A 148 -2.48 -1.22 30.68
CA SER A 148 -2.37 0.10 30.07
C SER A 148 -2.06 -0.01 28.57
N LEU A 149 -2.38 1.04 27.81
CA LEU A 149 -1.93 1.19 26.42
C LEU A 149 -0.39 1.20 26.31
N ASN A 150 0.31 1.58 27.38
CA ASN A 150 1.77 1.52 27.44
C ASN A 150 2.33 0.09 27.37
N ASP A 151 1.51 -0.90 27.70
CA ASP A 151 1.91 -2.31 27.71
C ASP A 151 1.67 -2.99 26.36
N VAL A 152 1.04 -2.30 25.41
CA VAL A 152 0.69 -2.82 24.08
C VAL A 152 1.93 -2.74 23.20
N ASP A 153 2.39 -3.90 22.72
CA ASP A 153 3.48 -4.00 21.76
C ASP A 153 2.95 -4.15 20.31
N TYR A 154 3.82 -3.93 19.33
CA TYR A 154 3.48 -4.07 17.91
C TYR A 154 2.88 -5.45 17.57
N HIS A 155 3.47 -6.53 18.09
CA HIS A 155 3.07 -7.90 17.77
C HIS A 155 1.71 -8.29 18.36
N SER A 156 1.25 -7.58 19.38
CA SER A 156 -0.04 -7.78 20.02
C SER A 156 -1.21 -7.15 19.28
N LEU A 157 -0.94 -6.28 18.30
CA LEU A 157 -1.96 -5.59 17.54
C LEU A 157 -2.67 -6.55 16.56
N PRO A 158 -3.93 -6.27 16.19
CA PRO A 158 -4.57 -6.90 15.04
C PRO A 158 -3.68 -6.81 13.79
N PHE A 159 -3.65 -7.88 12.99
CA PHE A 159 -2.79 -7.98 11.81
C PHE A 159 -2.97 -6.81 10.83
N GLU A 160 -4.20 -6.33 10.63
CA GLU A 160 -4.47 -5.18 9.77
C GLU A 160 -3.76 -3.90 10.25
N LEU A 161 -3.76 -3.65 11.57
CA LEU A 161 -3.06 -2.51 12.16
C LEU A 161 -1.54 -2.67 12.07
N GLN A 162 -1.03 -3.89 12.24
CA GLN A 162 0.38 -4.20 12.03
C GLN A 162 0.83 -3.82 10.61
N ILE A 163 0.05 -4.22 9.59
CA ILE A 163 0.30 -3.87 8.19
C ILE A 163 0.23 -2.37 7.95
N GLN A 164 -0.76 -1.67 8.50
CA GLN A 164 -0.87 -0.21 8.33
C GLN A 164 0.32 0.53 8.93
N ILE A 165 0.74 0.16 10.15
CA ILE A 165 1.91 0.75 10.82
C ILE A 165 3.18 0.48 10.01
N LYS A 166 3.40 -0.77 9.57
CA LYS A 166 4.59 -1.10 8.76
C LYS A 166 4.60 -0.42 7.40
N SER A 167 3.44 -0.31 6.75
CA SER A 167 3.30 0.46 5.50
C SER A 167 3.69 1.92 5.72
N LEU A 168 3.20 2.54 6.80
CA LEU A 168 3.49 3.95 7.11
C LEU A 168 4.98 4.16 7.41
N VAL A 169 5.57 3.34 8.29
CA VAL A 169 6.99 3.42 8.63
C VAL A 169 7.85 3.20 7.39
N SER A 170 7.55 2.19 6.58
CA SER A 170 8.29 1.96 5.33
C SER A 170 8.17 3.14 4.38
N SER A 171 7.00 3.76 4.27
CA SER A 171 6.78 4.93 3.40
C SER A 171 7.56 6.15 3.87
N LEU A 172 7.58 6.40 5.19
CA LEU A 172 8.34 7.49 5.81
C LEU A 172 9.84 7.30 5.58
N ASN A 173 10.36 6.10 5.84
CA ASN A 173 11.76 5.77 5.62
C ASN A 173 12.17 6.01 4.16
N SER A 174 11.40 5.48 3.20
CA SER A 174 11.69 5.68 1.77
C SER A 174 11.66 7.16 1.36
N ILE A 175 10.82 7.99 1.99
CA ILE A 175 10.81 9.43 1.75
C ILE A 175 12.04 10.10 2.35
N PHE A 176 12.43 9.75 3.58
CA PHE A 176 13.63 10.32 4.19
C PHE A 176 14.87 9.96 3.37
N GLU A 177 14.98 8.73 2.90
CA GLU A 177 16.04 8.31 1.97
C GLU A 177 16.02 9.12 0.66
N LEU A 178 14.85 9.28 0.03
CA LEU A 178 14.71 10.02 -1.23
C LEU A 178 15.08 11.49 -1.10
N VAL A 179 14.76 12.11 0.05
CA VAL A 179 15.10 13.51 0.35
C VAL A 179 16.50 13.64 0.98
N GLN A 180 17.19 12.53 1.22
CA GLN A 180 18.50 12.45 1.89
C GLN A 180 18.47 13.11 3.28
N LEU A 181 17.35 12.97 3.98
CA LEU A 181 17.16 13.45 5.33
C LEU A 181 17.74 12.42 6.32
N LYS A 182 18.50 12.89 7.31
CA LYS A 182 18.82 12.12 8.51
C LYS A 182 17.94 12.62 9.64
N GLU A 183 16.95 11.81 10.01
CA GLU A 183 15.93 12.16 11.00
C GLU A 183 16.35 11.87 12.44
N GLU A 184 15.84 12.67 13.37
CA GLU A 184 15.79 12.35 14.80
C GLU A 184 14.32 12.13 15.18
N CYS A 185 14.00 10.91 15.60
CA CYS A 185 12.62 10.52 15.91
C CYS A 185 12.29 10.80 17.37
N PHE A 186 11.27 11.63 17.61
CA PHE A 186 10.69 11.87 18.92
C PHE A 186 9.26 11.32 18.95
N ALA A 187 8.90 10.61 20.01
CA ALA A 187 7.60 9.97 20.17
C ALA A 187 6.87 10.50 21.41
N VAL A 188 5.58 10.81 21.27
CA VAL A 188 4.71 11.25 22.37
C VAL A 188 3.44 10.41 22.38
N GLY A 189 3.29 9.61 23.43
CA GLY A 189 2.13 8.76 23.66
C GLY A 189 2.37 7.27 23.36
N PRO A 190 1.37 6.41 23.63
CA PRO A 190 1.51 4.97 23.44
C PRO A 190 1.64 4.57 21.97
N THR A 191 0.79 5.10 21.09
CA THR A 191 0.78 4.70 19.67
C THR A 191 2.04 5.08 18.94
N SER A 192 2.62 6.25 19.18
CA SER A 192 3.83 6.69 18.49
C SER A 192 5.10 5.94 18.89
N ARG A 193 5.06 5.15 19.98
CA ARG A 193 6.20 4.32 20.42
C ARG A 193 6.20 2.93 19.80
N ILE A 194 5.07 2.52 19.24
CA ILE A 194 4.89 1.25 18.53
C ILE A 194 5.43 1.43 17.12
#